data_AF-A0A1H5H8K4-F1
#
_entry.id   AF-A0A1H5H8K4-F1
#
_cell.length_a   1.000
_cell.length_b   1.000
_cell.length_c   1.000
_cell.angle_alpha   90.00
_cell.angle_beta   90.00
_cell.angle_gamma   90.00
#
_symmetry.space_group_name_H-M   'P 1'
#
loop_
_entity.id
_entity.type
_entity.pdbx_description
1 polymer ?
#
loop_
_entity_poly.entity_id
_entity_poly.type
_entity_poly.pdbx_seq_one_letter_code
_entity_poly.pdbx_strand_id
1 'polypeptide(L)'
;MSAAAVVALTGCAGVEYREDICSSGEYPVLSVGGTGSACVPDKQEPPAGFVRYPEGKVPQQVDDKWDVYWNTHTLDKDGNIIDAPDAG
;
A
#
# COMPACT_ATOMS: atom_id res chain seq x y z
N MET A 1 -36.11 42.48 4.97
CA MET A 1 -35.84 41.07 5.29
C MET A 1 -34.85 40.52 4.27
N SER A 2 -33.74 39.97 4.77
CA SER A 2 -32.96 38.83 4.31
C SER A 2 -32.70 38.57 2.81
N ALA A 3 -31.43 38.44 2.47
CA ALA A 3 -30.95 37.33 1.66
C ALA A 3 -29.58 36.89 2.19
N ALA A 4 -29.55 35.71 2.81
CA ALA A 4 -28.33 35.06 3.26
C ALA A 4 -27.51 34.62 2.03
N ALA A 5 -26.27 35.05 1.95
CA ALA A 5 -25.31 34.49 1.01
C ALA A 5 -24.89 33.10 1.54
N VAL A 6 -25.47 32.05 0.96
CA VAL A 6 -25.01 30.68 1.16
C VAL A 6 -23.70 30.56 0.40
N VAL A 7 -22.58 30.55 1.12
CA VAL A 7 -21.28 30.18 0.57
C VAL A 7 -21.36 28.69 0.24
N ALA A 8 -21.49 28.38 -1.04
CA ALA A 8 -21.41 27.01 -1.53
C ALA A 8 -20.00 26.48 -1.24
N LEU A 9 -19.88 25.60 -0.24
CA LEU A 9 -18.71 24.75 -0.04
C LEU A 9 -18.67 23.70 -1.15
N THR A 10 -18.30 24.11 -2.36
CA THR A 10 -18.00 23.18 -3.46
C THR A 10 -16.55 22.74 -3.37
N GLY A 11 -16.32 21.56 -2.83
CA GLY A 11 -15.03 20.88 -2.76
C GLY A 11 -15.04 20.01 -1.51
N CYS A 12 -15.29 18.70 -1.59
CA CYS A 12 -14.34 17.70 -2.11
C CYS A 12 -15.05 16.55 -2.83
N ALA A 13 -15.66 16.80 -3.98
CA ALA A 13 -16.12 15.73 -4.87
C ALA A 13 -15.34 15.82 -6.18
N GLY A 14 -14.19 15.12 -6.28
CA GLY A 14 -13.50 14.96 -7.57
C GLY A 14 -11.99 15.16 -7.60
N VAL A 15 -11.28 15.18 -6.48
CA VAL A 15 -9.82 14.96 -6.51
C VAL A 15 -9.61 13.50 -6.11
N GLU A 16 -9.26 12.64 -7.07
CA GLU A 16 -8.78 11.28 -6.76
C GLU A 16 -7.43 11.40 -6.06
N TYR A 17 -7.47 11.67 -4.75
CA TYR A 17 -6.29 11.64 -3.92
C TYR A 17 -5.98 10.18 -3.61
N ARG A 18 -4.85 9.68 -4.13
CA ARG A 18 -4.31 8.38 -3.76
C ARG A 18 -3.14 8.61 -2.82
N GLU A 19 -3.26 8.04 -1.64
CA GLU A 19 -2.23 8.06 -0.61
C GLU A 19 -1.07 7.14 -1.03
N ASP A 20 0.17 7.56 -0.82
CA ASP A 20 1.32 6.66 -0.95
C ASP A 20 1.31 5.62 0.19
N ILE A 21 1.76 4.40 -0.09
CA ILE A 21 1.79 3.30 0.91
C ILE A 21 2.74 3.61 2.07
N CYS A 22 3.88 4.20 1.75
CA CYS A 22 4.91 4.59 2.72
C CYS A 22 5.23 6.07 2.58
N SER A 23 5.76 6.65 3.66
CA SER A 23 6.20 8.04 3.63
C SER A 23 7.44 8.20 2.74
N SER A 24 7.71 9.44 2.31
CA SER A 24 8.93 9.76 1.57
C SER A 24 10.19 9.35 2.37
N GLY A 25 11.08 8.58 1.76
CA GLY A 25 12.31 8.08 2.40
C GLY A 25 12.16 6.68 3.02
N GLU A 26 11.00 6.07 2.85
CA GLU A 26 10.72 4.68 3.22
C GLU A 26 10.29 3.88 1.98
N TYR A 27 10.49 2.57 2.06
CA TYR A 27 10.02 1.63 1.06
C TYR A 27 9.17 0.54 1.72
N PRO A 28 8.17 -0.01 1.00
CA PRO A 28 7.33 -1.07 1.53
C PRO A 28 8.06 -2.41 1.48
N VAL A 29 7.81 -3.25 2.48
CA VAL A 29 8.24 -4.65 2.56
C VAL A 29 7.04 -5.56 2.75
N LEU A 30 7.18 -6.82 2.35
CA LEU A 30 6.15 -7.86 2.40
C LEU A 30 6.49 -8.89 3.48
N SER A 31 5.50 -9.28 4.28
CA SER A 31 5.63 -10.39 5.23
C SER A 31 5.75 -11.71 4.47
N VAL A 32 6.72 -12.55 4.83
CA VAL A 32 6.87 -13.88 4.23
C VAL A 32 5.73 -14.78 4.73
N GLY A 33 5.00 -15.38 3.79
CA GLY A 33 3.90 -16.30 4.08
C GLY A 33 2.59 -15.62 4.50
N GLY A 34 2.47 -14.30 4.40
CA GLY A 34 1.24 -13.56 4.67
C GLY A 34 1.11 -12.28 3.82
N THR A 35 -0.04 -11.62 3.90
CA THR A 35 -0.35 -10.42 3.11
C THR A 35 0.09 -9.11 3.77
N GLY A 36 0.58 -9.18 5.02
CA GLY A 36 0.99 -8.01 5.78
C GLY A 36 2.15 -7.25 5.14
N SER A 37 2.13 -5.93 5.26
CA SER A 37 3.18 -5.04 4.78
C SER A 37 3.69 -4.13 5.90
N ALA A 38 4.90 -3.58 5.72
CA ALA A 38 5.47 -2.57 6.60
C ALA A 38 6.32 -1.58 5.80
N CYS A 39 6.58 -0.40 6.37
CA CYS A 39 7.46 0.61 5.80
C CYS A 39 8.82 0.59 6.49
N VAL A 40 9.89 0.56 5.70
CA VAL A 40 11.27 0.51 6.19
C VAL A 40 12.04 1.69 5.58
N PRO A 41 12.88 2.42 6.33
CA PRO A 41 13.67 3.50 5.76
C PRO A 41 14.64 3.01 4.68
N ASP A 42 14.80 3.74 3.57
CA ASP A 42 15.53 3.32 2.34
C ASP A 42 16.90 2.66 2.55
N LYS A 43 17.61 3.08 3.61
CA LYS A 43 18.98 2.65 3.93
C LYS A 43 19.05 1.51 4.95
N GLN A 44 17.91 0.98 5.38
CA GLN A 44 17.83 -0.10 6.35
C GLN A 44 17.41 -1.40 5.66
N GLU A 45 17.89 -2.53 6.19
CA GLU A 45 17.46 -3.85 5.76
C GLU A 45 16.06 -4.16 6.33
N PRO A 46 15.25 -4.98 5.63
CA PRO A 46 13.98 -5.43 6.15
C PRO A 46 14.14 -6.13 7.51
N PRO A 47 13.18 -5.95 8.45
CA PRO A 47 13.18 -6.70 9.69
C PRO A 47 12.97 -8.19 9.44
N ALA A 48 13.34 -9.03 10.41
CA ALA A 48 13.16 -10.48 10.31
C ALA A 48 11.69 -10.84 10.04
N GLY A 49 11.47 -11.76 9.09
CA GLY A 49 10.14 -12.15 8.64
C GLY A 49 9.56 -11.29 7.50
N PHE A 50 10.24 -10.22 7.11
CA PHE A 50 9.87 -9.39 5.97
C PHE A 50 10.92 -9.46 4.86
N VAL A 51 10.48 -9.25 3.63
CA VAL A 51 11.32 -9.22 2.43
C VAL A 51 10.95 -8.04 1.53
N ARG A 52 11.88 -7.64 0.67
CA ARG A 52 11.57 -6.67 -0.40
C ARG A 52 10.62 -7.32 -1.41
N TYR A 53 9.69 -6.53 -1.93
CA TYR A 53 8.85 -6.96 -3.06
C TYR A 53 9.71 -7.30 -4.28
N PRO A 54 9.26 -8.24 -5.14
CA PRO A 54 9.90 -8.50 -6.41
C PRO A 54 9.97 -7.24 -7.28
N GLU A 55 11.02 -7.11 -8.09
CA GLU A 55 11.19 -5.97 -8.98
C GLU A 55 9.98 -5.81 -9.91
N GLY A 56 9.48 -4.58 -10.04
CA GLY A 56 8.30 -4.27 -10.84
C GLY A 56 6.97 -4.72 -10.24
N LYS A 57 6.96 -5.30 -9.03
CA LYS A 57 5.77 -5.72 -8.28
C LYS A 57 5.64 -5.04 -6.91
N VAL A 58 6.17 -3.82 -6.81
CA VAL A 58 6.19 -3.03 -5.57
C VAL A 58 4.94 -2.15 -5.53
N PRO A 59 4.11 -2.23 -4.48
CA PRO A 59 3.02 -1.27 -4.28
C PRO A 59 3.60 0.12 -3.99
N GLN A 60 3.00 1.16 -4.55
CA GLN A 60 3.41 2.54 -4.41
C GLN A 60 2.30 3.36 -3.75
N GLN A 61 1.05 3.14 -4.17
CA GLN A 61 -0.13 3.86 -3.68
C GLN A 61 -1.19 2.88 -3.18
N VAL A 62 -1.98 3.35 -2.21
CA VAL A 62 -3.17 2.63 -1.73
C VAL A 62 -4.11 2.36 -2.91
N ASP A 63 -4.62 1.14 -2.97
CA ASP A 63 -5.48 0.60 -4.03
C ASP A 63 -4.83 0.58 -5.43
N ASP A 64 -3.50 0.71 -5.52
CA ASP A 64 -2.83 0.47 -6.79
C ASP A 64 -2.85 -1.01 -7.18
N LYS A 65 -2.44 -1.29 -8.42
CA LYS A 65 -2.43 -2.65 -8.97
C LYS A 65 -1.73 -3.65 -8.05
N TRP A 66 -0.60 -3.27 -7.45
CA TRP A 66 0.21 -4.16 -6.64
C TRP A 66 -0.30 -4.24 -5.21
N ASP A 67 -0.80 -3.15 -4.64
CA ASP A 67 -1.47 -3.16 -3.34
C ASP A 67 -2.64 -4.15 -3.35
N VAL A 68 -3.50 -4.06 -4.36
CA VAL A 68 -4.62 -4.98 -4.55
C VAL A 68 -4.16 -6.41 -4.82
N TYR A 69 -3.09 -6.61 -5.60
CA TYR A 69 -2.58 -7.95 -5.93
C TYR A 69 -2.10 -8.71 -4.68
N TRP A 70 -1.40 -8.01 -3.79
CA TRP A 70 -0.82 -8.60 -2.57
C TRP A 70 -1.85 -8.83 -1.46
N ASN A 71 -3.10 -8.37 -1.62
CA ASN A 71 -4.18 -8.72 -0.71
C ASN A 71 -4.55 -10.21 -0.73
N THR A 72 -4.19 -10.95 -1.78
CA THR A 72 -4.45 -12.40 -1.89
C THR A 72 -3.21 -13.23 -2.21
N HIS A 73 -2.05 -12.60 -2.36
CA HIS A 73 -0.79 -13.27 -2.70
C HIS A 73 0.27 -12.96 -1.64
N THR A 74 1.29 -13.81 -1.58
CA THR A 74 2.47 -13.58 -0.74
C THR A 74 3.69 -14.28 -1.34
N LEU A 75 4.84 -14.18 -0.67
CA LEU A 75 6.04 -14.94 -0.98
C LEU A 75 6.22 -16.07 0.03
N ASP A 76 6.58 -17.26 -0.44
CA ASP A 76 7.06 -18.34 0.43
C ASP A 76 8.51 -18.08 0.90
N LYS A 77 9.02 -18.97 1.76
CA LYS A 77 10.39 -18.91 2.29
C LYS A 77 11.50 -18.99 1.21
N ASP A 78 11.16 -19.48 0.03
CA ASP A 78 12.07 -19.66 -1.10
C ASP A 78 11.97 -18.49 -2.10
N GLY A 79 11.07 -17.53 -1.85
CA GLY A 79 10.83 -16.36 -2.70
C GLY A 79 9.86 -16.60 -3.86
N ASN A 80 9.11 -17.71 -3.85
CA ASN A 80 8.08 -17.96 -4.86
C ASN A 80 6.78 -17.23 -4.49
N ILE A 81 6.11 -16.69 -5.50
CA ILE A 81 4.78 -16.11 -5.31
C ILE A 81 3.76 -17.23 -5.16
N ILE A 82 3.01 -17.21 -4.06
CA ILE A 82 1.95 -18.15 -3.74
C ILE A 82 0.67 -17.40 -3.37
N ASP A 83 -0.47 -18.09 -3.38
CA ASP A 83 -1.68 -17.58 -2.75
C ASP A 83 -1.48 -17.45 -1.24
N ALA A 84 -1.96 -16.37 -0.65
CA ALA A 84 -1.86 -16.17 0.78
C ALA A 84 -2.77 -17.16 1.52
N PRO A 85 -2.28 -17.83 2.58
CA PRO A 85 -3.05 -18.83 3.32
C PRO A 85 -4.30 -18.24 4.01
N ASP A 86 -4.30 -16.92 4.26
CA ASP A 86 -5.40 -16.18 4.87
C ASP A 86 -6.32 -15.48 3.84
N ALA A 87 -6.12 -15.71 2.54
CA ALA A 87 -7.03 -15.23 1.49
C ALA A 87 -8.31 -16.06 1.50
N GLY A 88 -9.23 -15.68 2.41
CA GLY A 88 -10.57 -16.26 2.55
C GLY A 88 -11.60 -15.66 1.60
#